data_AF-A0A412TMW1-F1
#
_entry.id   AF-A0A412TMW1-F1
#
_cell.length_a   1.000
_cell.length_b   1.000
_cell.length_c   1.000
_cell.angle_alpha   90.00
_cell.angle_beta   90.00
_cell.angle_gamma   90.00
#
_symmetry.space_group_name_H-M   'P 1'
#
loop_
_entity.id
_entity.type
_entity.pdbx_description
1 polymer ?
#
loop_
_entity_poly.entity_id
_entity_poly.type
_entity_poly.pdbx_seq_one_letter_code
_entity_poly.pdbx_strand_id
1 'polypeptide(L)'
;MKKLNFILLLSCFFLTACQEEDLLQRTSHGKEEKELKGDILWRNKSVEKTLQTKTVGVKSKYWRPGDTIRIKFLNGTTELQQQVRQYAALWLEYVDLNFEYVEVNETADVKIGFGMDEKWIAWSTIGTDCKAIPQNEPSLNFVWLEEEDELGIKAEVLRGFGSVLGLGFEHRNPDSPVRFKSTADIAGEYNISEEEVEEFKQLYTEGETDTTRYDKSSIMVLTIPRSLVVTPNLATSRNVDLSENDKALIAKIYPPVVMKVLVKGKNIAFYVGASGWASVPGEHSERMVDWGDGKREYLLQDALLQQHYYGKDSLYEIRFCGPAAEYQLFYFIGEGDVVAVDASKSSKLATFYCFYSSVESLDFSHNPELEILSLRHVPQLTYLNVSQNVKLQTLEFSESNISTVDLSRNVNLENLILSDSPISYLDLKNNTKLVFINAENVGAGLKSIVDNLPYVPVEAEADIWVRVEAIANSIQDKCRFKNWEATFEKENKNVLGRERIVQKNSLNYMLPLPR
;
A
#
# COMPACT_ATOMS: atom_id res chain seq x y z
N MET A 1 30.96 -61.43 -28.67
CA MET A 1 31.42 -60.12 -28.17
C MET A 1 30.57 -59.75 -26.95
N LYS A 2 31.22 -59.48 -25.79
CA LYS A 2 30.76 -58.80 -24.53
C LYS A 2 29.45 -59.33 -23.87
N LYS A 3 29.50 -60.15 -22.78
CA LYS A 3 29.53 -59.83 -21.30
C LYS A 3 28.42 -58.83 -20.87
N LEU A 4 27.62 -58.97 -19.81
CA LEU A 4 27.67 -59.64 -18.49
C LEU A 4 26.26 -59.54 -17.80
N ASN A 5 26.06 -60.22 -16.64
CA ASN A 5 24.96 -60.16 -15.62
C ASN A 5 24.10 -61.44 -15.60
N PHE A 6 23.80 -62.13 -14.51
CA PHE A 6 23.88 -61.89 -13.06
C PHE A 6 23.78 -63.28 -12.37
N ILE A 7 24.56 -63.63 -11.33
CA ILE A 7 24.40 -64.89 -10.58
C ILE A 7 24.49 -64.66 -9.06
N LEU A 8 23.55 -65.29 -8.35
CA LEU A 8 23.60 -66.02 -7.05
C LEU A 8 22.56 -65.50 -6.03
N LEU A 9 21.46 -66.22 -5.79
CA LEU A 9 21.27 -67.45 -4.97
C LEU A 9 21.59 -67.22 -3.49
N LEU A 10 20.53 -67.18 -2.67
CA LEU A 10 20.61 -67.43 -1.22
C LEU A 10 19.64 -68.57 -0.85
N SER A 11 20.20 -69.64 -0.32
CA SER A 11 19.50 -70.81 0.21
C SER A 11 19.51 -70.80 1.74
N CYS A 12 18.31 -70.68 2.32
CA CYS A 12 17.70 -71.58 3.30
C CYS A 12 18.50 -72.17 4.51
N PHE A 13 17.94 -71.84 5.69
CA PHE A 13 17.73 -72.66 6.91
C PHE A 13 18.89 -72.99 7.86
N PHE A 14 18.74 -72.57 9.13
CA PHE A 14 18.61 -73.48 10.29
C PHE A 14 17.82 -72.82 11.43
N LEU A 15 17.17 -73.67 12.22
CA LEU A 15 16.05 -73.45 13.15
C LEU A 15 16.47 -73.19 14.61
N THR A 16 15.51 -72.61 15.37
CA THR A 16 15.17 -72.76 16.81
C THR A 16 16.09 -72.20 17.91
N ALA A 17 15.58 -71.27 18.74
CA ALA A 17 14.97 -71.53 20.05
C ALA A 17 15.10 -70.34 21.05
N CYS A 18 14.05 -70.17 21.86
CA CYS A 18 13.95 -69.48 23.16
C CYS A 18 13.79 -67.96 23.28
N GLN A 19 12.53 -67.61 23.59
CA GLN A 19 12.02 -66.80 24.71
C GLN A 19 12.14 -65.27 24.71
N GLU A 20 10.94 -64.68 24.80
CA GLU A 20 10.60 -63.34 25.30
C GLU A 20 11.20 -63.05 26.68
N GLU A 21 11.45 -61.75 26.92
CA GLU A 21 11.92 -61.06 28.14
C GLU A 21 13.36 -60.52 28.02
N ASP A 22 13.49 -59.35 27.39
CA ASP A 22 14.47 -58.32 27.81
C ASP A 22 14.34 -57.03 26.96
N LEU A 23 13.36 -56.18 27.29
CA LEU A 23 13.38 -54.75 26.94
C LEU A 23 12.76 -53.90 28.08
N LEU A 24 13.17 -54.17 29.33
CA LEU A 24 12.93 -53.27 30.46
C LEU A 24 14.13 -53.33 31.40
N GLN A 25 15.15 -52.49 31.13
CA GLN A 25 15.89 -51.71 32.13
C GLN A 25 17.14 -51.09 31.50
N ARG A 26 17.07 -49.80 31.17
CA ARG A 26 18.17 -48.88 31.43
C ARG A 26 17.64 -47.56 31.97
N THR A 27 17.82 -47.43 33.28
CA THR A 27 18.15 -46.23 34.04
C THR A 27 17.12 -45.10 34.09
N SER A 28 16.37 -45.13 35.19
CA SER A 28 15.99 -43.97 35.98
C SER A 28 17.15 -42.97 36.13
N HIS A 29 17.05 -41.83 35.45
CA HIS A 29 17.67 -40.56 35.83
C HIS A 29 16.65 -39.46 35.52
N GLY A 30 16.23 -38.74 36.56
CA GLY A 30 15.59 -37.43 36.47
C GLY A 30 14.33 -37.33 35.62
N LYS A 31 13.18 -37.74 36.16
CA LYS A 31 12.00 -36.87 36.01
C LYS A 31 12.25 -35.65 36.88
N GLU A 32 13.08 -34.74 36.40
CA GLU A 32 12.94 -33.34 36.79
C GLU A 32 11.57 -32.93 36.25
N GLU A 33 10.68 -32.54 37.17
CA GLU A 33 9.63 -31.60 36.84
C GLU A 33 10.26 -30.51 35.97
N LYS A 34 9.78 -30.34 34.73
CA LYS A 34 10.06 -29.11 33.99
C LYS A 34 9.45 -27.98 34.82
N GLU A 35 10.26 -27.41 35.71
CA GLU A 35 10.01 -26.14 36.35
C GLU A 35 9.55 -25.17 35.26
N LEU A 36 8.50 -24.40 35.57
CA LEU A 36 7.90 -23.45 34.65
C LEU A 36 9.00 -22.61 33.97
N LYS A 37 9.22 -22.84 32.66
CA LYS A 37 9.90 -21.86 31.80
C LYS A 37 9.12 -20.55 31.95
N GLY A 38 9.72 -19.54 32.58
CA GLY A 38 9.06 -18.25 32.81
C GLY A 38 8.57 -17.65 31.49
N ASP A 39 7.36 -17.08 31.49
CA ASP A 39 6.79 -16.38 30.34
C ASP A 39 7.73 -15.24 29.91
N ILE A 40 7.97 -15.08 28.59
CA ILE A 40 8.85 -14.04 28.03
C ILE A 40 8.37 -12.65 28.47
N LEU A 41 9.24 -11.87 29.11
CA LEU A 41 8.94 -10.48 29.46
C LEU A 41 9.18 -9.58 28.23
N TRP A 42 8.27 -8.64 27.98
CA TRP A 42 8.44 -7.62 26.93
C TRP A 42 8.69 -6.24 27.52
N ARG A 43 9.56 -5.45 26.88
CA ARG A 43 9.71 -4.03 27.19
C ARG A 43 9.95 -3.14 25.97
N ASN A 44 9.67 -1.86 26.13
CA ASN A 44 10.12 -0.85 25.18
C ASN A 44 11.49 -0.32 25.61
N LYS A 45 12.52 -0.34 24.73
CA LYS A 45 13.87 0.15 25.06
C LYS A 45 13.99 1.65 24.84
N SER A 46 14.33 2.39 25.89
CA SER A 46 14.54 3.84 25.88
C SER A 46 15.90 4.22 25.28
N VAL A 47 15.97 5.24 24.41
CA VAL A 47 17.20 5.64 23.70
C VAL A 47 17.93 6.84 24.35
N GLU A 48 17.27 7.61 25.22
CA GLU A 48 17.90 8.67 26.03
C GLU A 48 17.51 8.60 27.52
N LYS A 49 18.47 8.82 28.43
CA LYS A 49 18.24 8.86 29.89
C LYS A 49 17.49 10.11 30.39
N THR A 50 17.22 11.09 29.53
CA THR A 50 16.63 12.39 29.91
C THR A 50 15.23 12.66 29.35
N LEU A 51 14.57 11.66 28.77
CA LEU A 51 13.15 11.78 28.41
C LEU A 51 12.39 10.66 29.06
N GLN A 52 11.56 11.03 30.05
CA GLN A 52 10.48 10.20 30.54
C GLN A 52 9.78 9.59 29.31
N THR A 53 9.86 8.27 29.13
CA THR A 53 9.17 7.54 28.06
C THR A 53 7.68 7.53 28.33
N LYS A 54 7.10 8.71 28.12
CA LYS A 54 5.70 9.04 28.17
C LYS A 54 5.15 8.85 26.77
N THR A 55 4.38 7.77 26.55
CA THR A 55 3.13 7.68 25.75
C THR A 55 2.91 6.33 25.04
N VAL A 56 1.64 5.86 25.00
CA VAL A 56 1.10 4.98 23.93
C VAL A 56 1.17 5.82 22.65
N GLY A 57 1.99 5.43 21.67
CA GLY A 57 2.05 6.21 20.44
C GLY A 57 2.64 7.59 20.66
N VAL A 58 3.97 7.68 20.75
CA VAL A 58 4.60 8.99 20.80
C VAL A 58 4.43 9.60 19.41
N LYS A 59 3.55 10.59 19.23
CA LYS A 59 3.32 11.24 17.92
C LYS A 59 4.60 11.74 17.25
N SER A 60 5.60 12.14 18.04
CA SER A 60 6.92 12.54 17.53
C SER A 60 7.79 11.37 17.05
N LYS A 61 7.38 10.13 17.33
CA LYS A 61 8.08 8.89 16.96
C LYS A 61 7.37 8.11 15.86
N TYR A 62 6.21 8.55 15.38
CA TYR A 62 5.61 7.93 14.21
C TYR A 62 6.47 8.17 12.97
N TRP A 63 6.51 7.16 12.11
CA TRP A 63 6.92 7.31 10.72
C TRP A 63 5.99 8.27 9.98
N ARG A 64 6.35 8.67 8.76
CA ARG A 64 5.42 9.41 7.90
C ARG A 64 4.68 8.41 7.02
N PRO A 65 3.37 8.62 6.76
CA PRO A 65 2.68 7.84 5.74
C PRO A 65 3.44 7.86 4.41
N GLY A 66 3.61 6.69 3.80
CA GLY A 66 4.41 6.46 2.60
C GLY A 66 5.90 6.25 2.84
N ASP A 67 6.40 6.29 4.09
CA ASP A 67 7.81 6.01 4.38
C ASP A 67 8.15 4.53 4.10
N THR A 68 9.33 4.33 3.50
CA THR A 68 10.01 3.03 3.45
C THR A 68 10.92 2.89 4.67
N ILE A 69 10.64 1.88 5.50
CA ILE A 69 11.40 1.56 6.70
C ILE A 69 12.42 0.48 6.33
N ARG A 70 13.71 0.82 6.39
CA ARG A 70 14.79 -0.12 6.05
C ARG A 70 15.07 -1.03 7.24
N ILE A 71 15.03 -2.34 7.04
CA ILE A 71 15.13 -3.35 8.08
C ILE A 71 16.29 -4.30 7.75
N LYS A 72 17.11 -4.64 8.75
CA LYS A 72 18.10 -5.72 8.59
C LYS A 72 18.08 -6.70 9.75
N PHE A 73 18.50 -7.92 9.47
CA PHE A 73 18.72 -8.95 10.47
C PHE A 73 20.20 -8.99 10.85
N LEU A 74 20.50 -8.97 12.15
CA LEU A 74 21.86 -9.07 12.68
C LEU A 74 22.32 -10.52 12.84
N ASN A 75 21.37 -11.44 13.03
CA ASN A 75 21.57 -12.89 13.14
C ASN A 75 20.26 -13.63 12.81
N GLY A 76 20.15 -14.91 13.20
CA GLY A 76 18.96 -15.76 12.95
C GLY A 76 19.04 -16.57 11.66
N THR A 77 18.30 -17.67 11.59
CA THR A 77 18.26 -18.54 10.40
C THR A 77 17.40 -17.92 9.29
N THR A 78 17.62 -18.35 8.05
CA THR A 78 16.84 -17.88 6.89
C THR A 78 15.33 -18.13 7.09
N GLU A 79 14.96 -19.28 7.65
CA GLU A 79 13.58 -19.65 7.92
C GLU A 79 12.93 -18.68 8.92
N LEU A 80 13.62 -18.37 10.01
CA LEU A 80 13.12 -17.47 11.04
C LEU A 80 12.98 -16.04 10.49
N GLN A 81 13.97 -15.58 9.71
CA GLN A 81 13.89 -14.28 9.03
C GLN A 81 12.71 -14.22 8.05
N GLN A 82 12.41 -15.30 7.34
CA GLN A 82 11.26 -15.37 6.44
C GLN A 82 9.93 -15.28 7.20
N GLN A 83 9.80 -15.97 8.33
CA GLN A 83 8.61 -15.86 9.18
C GLN A 83 8.43 -14.44 9.73
N VAL A 84 9.51 -13.79 10.14
CA VAL A 84 9.46 -12.39 10.57
C VAL A 84 8.98 -11.49 9.44
N ARG A 85 9.52 -11.64 8.22
CA ARG A 85 9.07 -10.87 7.04
C ARG A 85 7.58 -11.05 6.79
N GLN A 86 7.13 -12.30 6.78
CA GLN A 86 5.74 -12.66 6.51
C GLN A 86 4.77 -12.05 7.53
N TYR A 87 5.03 -12.22 8.83
CA TYR A 87 4.10 -11.75 9.85
C TYR A 87 4.20 -10.25 10.10
N ALA A 88 5.36 -9.63 9.91
CA ALA A 88 5.50 -8.18 9.94
C ALA A 88 4.65 -7.51 8.86
N ALA A 89 4.67 -8.05 7.63
CA ALA A 89 3.93 -7.52 6.49
C ALA A 89 2.41 -7.46 6.69
N LEU A 90 1.85 -8.23 7.64
CA LEU A 90 0.42 -8.17 7.98
C LEU A 90 -0.02 -6.78 8.48
N TRP A 91 0.88 -5.98 9.06
CA TRP A 91 0.59 -4.58 9.39
C TRP A 91 0.38 -3.73 8.14
N LEU A 92 1.16 -3.97 7.08
CA LEU A 92 1.15 -3.20 5.83
C LEU A 92 -0.18 -3.36 5.06
N GLU A 93 -0.96 -4.39 5.34
CA GLU A 93 -2.28 -4.53 4.74
C GLU A 93 -3.25 -3.40 5.13
N TYR A 94 -2.97 -2.65 6.21
CA TYR A 94 -3.90 -1.65 6.78
C TYR A 94 -3.39 -0.21 6.67
N VAL A 95 -2.16 0.00 6.20
CA VAL A 95 -1.46 1.29 6.29
C VAL A 95 -0.72 1.66 5.01
N ASP A 96 -0.44 2.94 4.83
CA ASP A 96 0.51 3.44 3.82
C ASP A 96 1.92 3.51 4.43
N LEU A 97 2.64 2.38 4.42
CA LEU A 97 4.05 2.24 4.83
C LEU A 97 4.69 1.10 4.01
N ASN A 98 6.02 0.99 4.06
CA ASN A 98 6.76 -0.08 3.39
C ASN A 98 7.90 -0.64 4.24
N PHE A 99 8.22 -1.92 4.04
CA PHE A 99 9.32 -2.60 4.68
C PHE A 99 10.37 -3.04 3.65
N GLU A 100 11.49 -2.33 3.60
CA GLU A 100 12.62 -2.70 2.74
C GLU A 100 13.63 -3.50 3.56
N TYR A 101 13.78 -4.79 3.26
CA TYR A 101 14.75 -5.62 3.94
C TYR A 101 16.09 -5.61 3.21
N VAL A 102 17.14 -5.17 3.90
CA VAL A 102 18.46 -4.90 3.34
C VAL A 102 19.53 -5.87 3.89
N GLU A 103 20.67 -5.94 3.21
CA GLU A 103 21.78 -6.78 3.65
C GLU A 103 22.38 -6.29 4.96
N VAL A 104 23.02 -7.19 5.72
CA VAL A 104 23.54 -6.88 7.07
C VAL A 104 24.58 -5.74 7.10
N ASN A 105 25.32 -5.59 6.00
CA ASN A 105 26.35 -4.56 5.80
C ASN A 105 25.78 -3.20 5.39
N GLU A 106 24.49 -3.12 5.03
CA GLU A 106 23.82 -1.88 4.69
C GLU A 106 23.34 -1.14 5.94
N THR A 107 23.02 0.14 5.73
CA THR A 107 22.37 0.97 6.74
C THR A 107 20.88 0.63 6.82
N ALA A 108 20.37 0.40 8.02
CA ALA A 108 18.96 0.14 8.27
C ALA A 108 18.43 1.03 9.38
N ASP A 109 17.14 1.37 9.31
CA ASP A 109 16.44 2.05 10.39
C ASP A 109 16.18 1.05 11.54
N VAL A 110 15.70 -0.14 11.24
CA VAL A 110 15.39 -1.21 12.19
C VAL A 110 16.43 -2.33 12.08
N LYS A 111 16.99 -2.73 13.22
CA LYS A 111 17.93 -3.84 13.34
C LYS A 111 17.32 -4.92 14.21
N ILE A 112 17.11 -6.10 13.64
CA ILE A 112 16.48 -7.24 14.31
C ILE A 112 17.56 -8.19 14.81
N GLY A 113 17.53 -8.49 16.10
CA GLY A 113 18.35 -9.51 16.74
C GLY A 113 17.51 -10.65 17.32
N PHE A 114 18.13 -11.81 17.45
CA PHE A 114 17.57 -12.99 18.10
C PHE A 114 18.51 -13.41 19.24
N GLY A 115 18.06 -13.31 20.49
CA GLY A 115 18.79 -13.75 21.68
C GLY A 115 20.13 -13.03 21.92
N MET A 116 20.32 -11.81 21.42
CA MET A 116 21.64 -11.15 21.41
C MET A 116 22.16 -10.68 22.78
N ASP A 117 21.38 -10.77 23.85
CA ASP A 117 21.81 -10.45 25.22
C ASP A 117 21.62 -11.59 26.24
N GLU A 118 21.21 -12.78 25.78
CA GLU A 118 20.97 -13.99 26.59
C GLU A 118 20.02 -13.80 27.79
N LYS A 119 19.24 -12.72 27.83
CA LYS A 119 18.23 -12.45 28.86
C LYS A 119 16.84 -12.91 28.43
N TRP A 120 15.98 -13.17 29.40
CA TRP A 120 14.58 -13.61 29.22
C TRP A 120 13.63 -12.46 28.82
N ILE A 121 14.14 -11.45 28.13
CA ILE A 121 13.43 -10.20 27.87
C ILE A 121 13.48 -9.92 26.38
N ALA A 122 12.34 -9.95 25.71
CA ALA A 122 12.18 -9.37 24.38
C ALA A 122 12.01 -7.85 24.48
N TRP A 123 12.54 -7.11 23.51
CA TRP A 123 12.34 -5.66 23.49
C TRP A 123 12.31 -5.05 22.10
N SER A 124 11.70 -3.88 22.01
CA SER A 124 11.72 -3.03 20.82
C SER A 124 11.85 -1.55 21.22
N THR A 125 12.63 -0.77 20.48
CA THR A 125 12.51 0.69 20.52
C THR A 125 11.21 1.13 19.86
N ILE A 126 10.67 2.28 20.24
CA ILE A 126 9.37 2.75 19.74
C ILE A 126 9.54 3.62 18.49
N GLY A 127 8.91 3.23 17.38
CA GLY A 127 8.82 4.10 16.22
C GLY A 127 10.18 4.46 15.62
N THR A 128 10.32 5.73 15.24
CA THR A 128 11.54 6.29 14.64
C THR A 128 12.76 6.30 15.57
N ASP A 129 12.62 5.98 16.87
CA ASP A 129 13.77 5.77 17.76
C ASP A 129 14.64 4.59 17.32
N CYS A 130 14.09 3.66 16.53
CA CYS A 130 14.88 2.63 15.86
C CYS A 130 16.10 3.24 15.16
N LYS A 131 15.95 4.41 14.50
CA LYS A 131 17.02 5.08 13.73
C LYS A 131 18.24 5.48 14.57
N ALA A 132 18.04 5.73 15.85
CA ALA A 132 19.10 6.18 16.75
C ALA A 132 19.97 5.02 17.29
N ILE A 133 19.51 3.77 17.15
CA ILE A 133 20.27 2.59 17.58
C ILE A 133 21.44 2.32 16.62
N PRO A 134 22.67 2.06 17.13
CA PRO A 134 23.82 1.69 16.32
C PRO A 134 23.53 0.52 15.37
N GLN A 135 24.22 0.50 14.22
CA GLN A 135 23.97 -0.47 13.15
C GLN A 135 24.32 -1.92 13.50
N ASN A 136 25.07 -2.15 14.58
CA ASN A 136 25.48 -3.45 15.10
C ASN A 136 24.72 -3.85 16.39
N GLU A 137 23.74 -3.06 16.81
CA GLU A 137 22.92 -3.33 17.98
C GLU A 137 21.45 -3.51 17.59
N PRO A 138 20.72 -4.44 18.23
CA PRO A 138 19.32 -4.64 17.92
C PRO A 138 18.47 -3.47 18.45
N SER A 139 17.67 -2.89 17.55
CA SER A 139 16.56 -2.00 17.93
C SER A 139 15.30 -2.80 18.25
N LEU A 140 15.19 -4.03 17.73
CA LEU A 140 14.19 -5.03 18.07
C LEU A 140 14.94 -6.34 18.35
N ASN A 141 14.73 -6.94 19.53
CA ASN A 141 15.32 -8.22 19.90
C ASN A 141 14.23 -9.20 20.32
N PHE A 142 14.18 -10.33 19.64
CA PHE A 142 13.37 -11.47 20.04
C PHE A 142 14.19 -12.43 20.88
N VAL A 143 13.53 -13.17 21.77
CA VAL A 143 14.15 -14.20 22.61
C VAL A 143 13.34 -15.48 22.45
N TRP A 144 14.01 -16.59 22.16
CA TRP A 144 13.41 -17.93 22.02
C TRP A 144 12.31 -18.05 20.97
N LEU A 145 12.30 -17.14 19.99
CA LEU A 145 11.31 -17.16 18.92
C LEU A 145 11.40 -18.46 18.11
N GLU A 146 12.60 -19.01 17.96
CA GLU A 146 12.86 -20.28 17.31
C GLU A 146 12.31 -21.52 18.05
N GLU A 147 12.00 -21.39 19.34
CA GLU A 147 11.38 -22.47 20.15
C GLU A 147 9.85 -22.39 20.17
N GLU A 148 9.26 -21.31 19.66
CA GLU A 148 7.82 -21.10 19.62
C GLU A 148 7.16 -21.90 18.49
N ASP A 149 5.86 -22.16 18.66
CA ASP A 149 5.04 -22.65 17.56
C ASP A 149 4.71 -21.52 16.56
N GLU A 150 4.11 -21.88 15.43
CA GLU A 150 3.78 -20.93 14.36
C GLU A 150 2.96 -19.72 14.86
N LEU A 151 1.98 -19.98 15.75
CA LEU A 151 1.12 -18.93 16.31
C LEU A 151 1.87 -18.05 17.32
N GLY A 152 2.78 -18.64 18.09
CA GLY A 152 3.67 -17.92 19.00
C GLY A 152 4.59 -16.98 18.24
N ILE A 153 5.24 -17.47 17.17
CA ILE A 153 6.09 -16.65 16.30
C ILE A 153 5.29 -15.48 15.73
N LYS A 154 4.11 -15.75 15.16
CA LYS A 154 3.22 -14.71 14.63
C LYS A 154 2.88 -13.65 15.66
N ALA A 155 2.48 -14.06 16.87
CA ALA A 155 2.10 -13.15 17.93
C ALA A 155 3.25 -12.22 18.34
N GLU A 156 4.44 -12.79 18.56
CA GLU A 156 5.60 -12.03 18.98
C GLU A 156 6.09 -11.08 17.89
N VAL A 157 6.11 -11.52 16.64
CA VAL A 157 6.48 -10.66 15.50
C VAL A 157 5.52 -9.48 15.35
N LEU A 158 4.21 -9.74 15.34
CA LEU A 158 3.21 -8.68 15.23
C LEU A 158 3.35 -7.65 16.37
N ARG A 159 3.58 -8.13 17.59
CA ARG A 159 3.78 -7.26 18.76
C ARG A 159 5.07 -6.44 18.69
N GLY A 160 6.17 -7.07 18.29
CA GLY A 160 7.46 -6.41 18.08
C GLY A 160 7.35 -5.31 17.03
N PHE A 161 6.69 -5.61 15.91
CA PHE A 161 6.44 -4.64 14.84
C PHE A 161 5.41 -3.58 15.22
N GLY A 162 4.42 -3.88 16.06
CA GLY A 162 3.55 -2.86 16.65
C GLY A 162 4.37 -1.78 17.38
N SER A 163 5.37 -2.18 18.15
CA SER A 163 6.32 -1.23 18.79
C SER A 163 7.19 -0.49 17.77
N VAL A 164 7.70 -1.18 16.73
CA VAL A 164 8.45 -0.54 15.64
C VAL A 164 7.59 0.53 14.93
N LEU A 165 6.28 0.31 14.85
CA LEU A 165 5.31 1.25 14.30
C LEU A 165 4.84 2.31 15.32
N GLY A 166 5.43 2.32 16.50
CA GLY A 166 5.18 3.34 17.52
C GLY A 166 4.09 2.99 18.54
N LEU A 167 3.47 1.81 18.48
CA LEU A 167 2.44 1.41 19.44
C LEU A 167 3.04 1.06 20.80
N GLY A 168 2.30 1.40 21.86
CA GLY A 168 2.62 1.02 23.23
C GLY A 168 1.92 -0.27 23.67
N PHE A 169 2.32 -0.84 24.80
CA PHE A 169 1.68 -2.03 25.36
C PHE A 169 0.42 -1.69 26.17
N GLU A 170 -0.61 -2.53 26.06
CA GLU A 170 -1.92 -2.30 26.66
C GLU A 170 -1.94 -2.41 28.20
N HIS A 171 -0.98 -3.12 28.82
CA HIS A 171 -0.91 -3.17 30.29
C HIS A 171 -0.51 -1.83 30.92
N ARG A 172 0.10 -0.94 30.14
CA ARG A 172 0.45 0.42 30.55
C ARG A 172 -0.70 1.41 30.32
N ASN A 173 -1.79 0.98 29.69
CA ASN A 173 -3.01 1.78 29.54
C ASN A 173 -3.65 2.03 30.92
N PRO A 174 -3.98 3.27 31.32
CA PRO A 174 -4.64 3.57 32.59
C PRO A 174 -5.95 2.79 32.82
N ASP A 175 -6.69 2.53 31.75
CA ASP A 175 -7.95 1.77 31.77
C ASP A 175 -7.74 0.25 31.90
N SER A 176 -6.49 -0.23 31.78
CA SER A 176 -6.18 -1.66 31.92
C SER A 176 -6.61 -2.15 33.30
N PRO A 177 -7.29 -3.30 33.42
CA PRO A 177 -7.65 -3.87 34.72
C PRO A 177 -6.46 -4.57 35.39
N VAL A 178 -5.35 -4.76 34.67
CA VAL A 178 -4.18 -5.50 35.17
C VAL A 178 -3.47 -4.70 36.26
N ARG A 179 -3.28 -5.30 37.43
CA ARG A 179 -2.51 -4.72 38.54
C ARG A 179 -1.45 -5.72 38.96
N PHE A 180 -0.20 -5.34 38.77
CA PHE A 180 0.96 -6.16 39.07
C PHE A 180 1.23 -6.24 40.58
N LYS A 181 1.87 -7.33 41.01
CA LYS A 181 2.41 -7.50 42.37
C LYS A 181 3.57 -6.53 42.65
N SER A 182 4.21 -6.68 43.81
CA SER A 182 5.31 -5.81 44.23
C SER A 182 6.48 -5.88 43.25
N THR A 183 7.23 -4.79 43.12
CA THR A 183 8.40 -4.74 42.22
C THR A 183 9.45 -5.78 42.59
N ALA A 184 9.69 -5.96 43.88
CA ALA A 184 10.62 -6.95 44.41
C ALA A 184 10.24 -8.39 44.03
N ASP A 185 8.96 -8.74 44.04
CA ASP A 185 8.51 -10.09 43.65
C ASP A 185 8.84 -10.38 42.18
N ILE A 186 8.53 -9.42 41.29
CA ILE A 186 8.76 -9.55 39.85
C ILE A 186 10.27 -9.51 39.54
N ALA A 187 11.00 -8.61 40.19
CA ALA A 187 12.44 -8.50 40.06
C ALA A 187 13.15 -9.80 40.46
N GLY A 188 12.69 -10.43 41.55
CA GLY A 188 13.19 -11.73 42.01
C GLY A 188 12.84 -12.88 41.06
N GLU A 189 11.60 -12.94 40.55
CA GLU A 189 11.14 -14.00 39.63
C GLU A 189 11.91 -13.98 38.30
N TYR A 190 12.24 -12.80 37.78
CA TYR A 190 12.90 -12.62 36.48
C TYR A 190 14.41 -12.30 36.56
N ASN A 191 14.97 -12.16 37.76
CA ASN A 191 16.36 -11.76 38.00
C ASN A 191 16.72 -10.44 37.27
N ILE A 192 15.86 -9.43 37.43
CA ILE A 192 16.00 -8.08 36.86
C ILE A 192 16.02 -7.03 37.96
N SER A 193 16.42 -5.80 37.64
CA SER A 193 16.41 -4.71 38.62
C SER A 193 14.98 -4.22 38.90
N GLU A 194 14.73 -3.71 40.11
CA GLU A 194 13.44 -3.08 40.43
C GLU A 194 13.16 -1.84 39.57
N GLU A 195 14.20 -1.13 39.10
CA GLU A 195 14.08 -0.02 38.15
C GLU A 195 13.50 -0.49 36.82
N GLU A 196 13.95 -1.64 36.30
CA GLU A 196 13.40 -2.24 35.08
C GLU A 196 11.94 -2.68 35.26
N VAL A 197 11.57 -3.14 36.45
CA VAL A 197 10.18 -3.49 36.77
C VAL A 197 9.29 -2.24 36.86
N GLU A 198 9.79 -1.14 37.41
CA GLU A 198 9.04 0.12 37.46
C GLU A 198 8.80 0.69 36.05
N GLU A 199 9.80 0.69 35.18
CA GLU A 199 9.62 1.10 33.77
C GLU A 199 8.57 0.23 33.06
N PHE A 200 8.61 -1.08 33.30
CA PHE A 200 7.64 -2.02 32.75
C PHE A 200 6.21 -1.76 33.24
N LYS A 201 6.03 -1.40 34.52
CA LYS A 201 4.73 -1.11 35.15
C LYS A 201 4.22 0.30 34.90
N GLN A 202 5.06 1.20 34.39
CA GLN A 202 4.73 2.61 34.28
C GLN A 202 3.52 2.85 33.37
N LEU A 203 2.43 3.32 33.97
CA LEU A 203 1.22 3.70 33.22
C LEU A 203 1.47 4.95 32.37
N TYR A 204 0.74 5.04 31.28
CA TYR A 204 0.72 6.24 30.45
C TYR A 204 -0.06 7.38 31.12
N THR A 205 0.37 8.61 30.88
CA THR A 205 -0.23 9.84 31.39
C THR A 205 -1.42 10.29 30.53
N GLU A 206 -2.53 10.68 31.18
CA GLU A 206 -3.72 11.22 30.50
C GLU A 206 -3.36 12.49 29.71
N GLY A 207 -3.85 12.59 28.46
CA GLY A 207 -3.66 13.76 27.60
C GLY A 207 -2.41 13.75 26.71
N GLU A 208 -1.48 12.81 26.89
CA GLU A 208 -0.27 12.70 26.07
C GLU A 208 -0.39 11.62 24.97
N THR A 209 -1.41 10.75 25.04
CA THR A 209 -1.60 9.57 24.19
C THR A 209 -2.85 9.67 23.32
N ASP A 210 -2.84 9.09 22.12
CA ASP A 210 -4.09 8.74 21.41
C ASP A 210 -4.70 7.48 22.06
N THR A 211 -4.88 7.47 23.39
CA THR A 211 -5.42 6.31 24.11
C THR A 211 -6.86 6.09 23.72
N THR A 212 -7.10 4.98 23.03
CA THR A 212 -8.38 4.31 23.05
C THR A 212 -8.56 3.64 24.42
N ARG A 213 -9.80 3.30 24.75
CA ARG A 213 -10.08 2.42 25.90
C ARG A 213 -9.25 1.14 25.76
N TYR A 214 -8.82 0.59 26.89
CA TYR A 214 -8.10 -0.69 26.94
C TYR A 214 -8.76 -1.76 26.06
N ASP A 215 -8.00 -2.33 25.14
CA ASP A 215 -8.44 -3.42 24.28
C ASP A 215 -7.81 -4.75 24.71
N LYS A 216 -8.63 -5.62 25.31
CA LYS A 216 -8.21 -6.97 25.72
C LYS A 216 -7.80 -7.86 24.54
N SER A 217 -8.33 -7.61 23.35
CA SER A 217 -8.04 -8.39 22.13
C SER A 217 -6.84 -7.88 21.35
N SER A 218 -6.28 -6.71 21.73
CA SER A 218 -5.15 -6.13 21.02
C SER A 218 -3.92 -7.05 21.04
N ILE A 219 -3.21 -7.09 19.93
CA ILE A 219 -1.92 -7.79 19.83
C ILE A 219 -0.87 -7.20 20.80
N MET A 220 -1.05 -5.94 21.19
CA MET A 220 -0.20 -5.22 22.14
C MET A 220 -0.49 -5.56 23.60
N VAL A 221 -1.43 -6.49 23.88
CA VAL A 221 -1.56 -7.13 25.18
C VAL A 221 -0.42 -8.15 25.36
N LEU A 222 0.31 -8.02 26.47
CA LEU A 222 1.30 -9.02 26.89
C LEU A 222 0.62 -10.22 27.53
N THR A 223 1.23 -11.41 27.41
CA THR A 223 0.90 -12.55 28.26
C THR A 223 1.43 -12.25 29.66
N ILE A 224 0.55 -12.08 30.63
CA ILE A 224 0.93 -11.76 32.01
C ILE A 224 0.43 -12.90 32.90
N PRO A 225 1.32 -13.73 33.47
CA PRO A 225 0.91 -14.88 34.26
C PRO A 225 0.19 -14.49 35.55
N ARG A 226 -0.59 -15.44 36.05
CA ARG A 226 -1.30 -15.33 37.34
C ARG A 226 -0.35 -15.08 38.51
N SER A 227 0.92 -15.50 38.41
CA SER A 227 1.94 -15.27 39.43
C SER A 227 2.28 -13.79 39.60
N LEU A 228 2.12 -12.95 38.57
CA LEU A 228 2.57 -11.56 38.58
C LEU A 228 1.47 -10.54 38.85
N VAL A 229 0.21 -10.95 38.88
CA VAL A 229 -0.93 -10.06 39.09
C VAL A 229 -1.54 -10.22 40.49
N VAL A 230 -2.05 -9.11 41.05
CA VAL A 230 -2.72 -9.09 42.36
C VAL A 230 -4.02 -9.90 42.33
N THR A 231 -4.76 -9.81 41.23
CA THR A 231 -6.00 -10.57 41.02
C THR A 231 -5.79 -11.62 39.92
N PRO A 232 -5.62 -12.91 40.26
CA PRO A 232 -5.25 -13.95 39.28
C PRO A 232 -6.17 -14.07 38.06
N ASN A 233 -7.46 -13.76 38.21
CA ASN A 233 -8.42 -13.82 37.10
C ASN A 233 -8.31 -12.63 36.11
N LEU A 234 -7.50 -11.63 36.44
CA LEU A 234 -7.16 -10.50 35.55
C LEU A 234 -5.82 -10.70 34.83
N ALA A 235 -5.21 -11.88 34.96
CA ALA A 235 -4.10 -12.31 34.11
C ALA A 235 -4.53 -12.30 32.63
N THR A 236 -3.59 -11.99 31.74
CA THR A 236 -3.82 -11.88 30.30
C THR A 236 -3.20 -13.07 29.57
N SER A 237 -3.83 -13.45 28.46
CA SER A 237 -3.37 -14.51 27.57
C SER A 237 -2.86 -13.93 26.25
N ARG A 238 -2.06 -14.71 25.54
CA ARG A 238 -1.54 -14.37 24.20
C ARG A 238 -2.68 -14.13 23.21
N ASN A 239 -2.64 -12.97 22.55
CA ASN A 239 -3.39 -12.73 21.31
C ASN A 239 -2.46 -13.01 20.12
N VAL A 240 -2.99 -13.56 19.02
CA VAL A 240 -2.20 -14.05 17.88
C VAL A 240 -2.51 -13.29 16.57
N ASP A 241 -3.52 -12.44 16.59
CA ASP A 241 -4.00 -11.67 15.44
C ASP A 241 -4.14 -10.19 15.82
N LEU A 242 -4.11 -9.32 14.82
CA LEU A 242 -4.47 -7.91 14.97
C LEU A 242 -5.97 -7.82 15.29
N SER A 243 -6.31 -7.14 16.37
CA SER A 243 -7.71 -6.78 16.68
C SER A 243 -8.24 -5.75 15.70
N GLU A 244 -9.57 -5.57 15.67
CA GLU A 244 -10.19 -4.50 14.88
C GLU A 244 -9.75 -3.11 15.36
N ASN A 245 -9.47 -2.93 16.66
CA ASN A 245 -8.97 -1.65 17.16
C ASN A 245 -7.49 -1.45 16.80
N ASP A 246 -6.67 -2.50 16.76
CA ASP A 246 -5.27 -2.39 16.28
C ASP A 246 -5.26 -1.89 14.83
N LYS A 247 -6.08 -2.50 13.97
CA LYS A 247 -6.23 -2.13 12.55
C LYS A 247 -6.75 -0.70 12.40
N ALA A 248 -7.78 -0.32 13.16
CA ALA A 248 -8.36 1.01 13.09
C ALA A 248 -7.40 2.09 13.63
N LEU A 249 -6.69 1.80 14.73
CA LEU A 249 -5.72 2.72 15.32
C LEU A 249 -4.55 2.94 14.37
N ILE A 250 -3.97 1.86 13.83
CA ILE A 250 -2.82 1.98 12.95
C ILE A 250 -3.18 2.66 11.63
N ALA A 251 -4.35 2.39 11.05
CA ALA A 251 -4.86 3.09 9.86
C ALA A 251 -5.18 4.56 10.15
N LYS A 252 -5.44 4.95 11.41
CA LYS A 252 -5.56 6.37 11.78
C LYS A 252 -4.20 7.05 11.85
N ILE A 253 -3.17 6.34 12.31
CA ILE A 253 -1.80 6.85 12.41
C ILE A 253 -1.15 6.95 11.02
N TYR A 254 -1.31 5.90 10.22
CA TYR A 254 -0.75 5.74 8.88
C TYR A 254 -1.88 5.51 7.87
N PRO A 255 -2.67 6.55 7.54
CA PRO A 255 -3.84 6.40 6.69
C PRO A 255 -3.48 5.82 5.32
N PRO A 256 -4.18 4.75 4.88
CA PRO A 256 -4.00 4.25 3.53
C PRO A 256 -4.45 5.30 2.51
N VAL A 257 -3.98 5.18 1.27
CA VAL A 257 -4.47 6.02 0.18
C VAL A 257 -5.90 5.61 -0.15
N VAL A 258 -6.82 6.57 -0.12
CA VAL A 258 -8.26 6.31 -0.32
C VAL A 258 -8.76 6.95 -1.60
N MET A 259 -9.41 6.16 -2.44
CA MET A 259 -10.28 6.63 -3.51
C MET A 259 -11.73 6.31 -3.14
N LYS A 260 -12.60 7.32 -3.16
CA LYS A 260 -14.03 7.09 -2.93
C LYS A 260 -14.77 7.09 -4.25
N VAL A 261 -15.68 6.14 -4.42
CA VAL A 261 -16.48 6.04 -5.64
C VAL A 261 -17.92 5.73 -5.30
N LEU A 262 -18.83 6.58 -5.78
CA LEU A 262 -20.27 6.35 -5.69
C LEU A 262 -20.72 5.59 -6.92
N VAL A 263 -21.03 4.32 -6.70
CA VAL A 263 -21.52 3.40 -7.72
C VAL A 263 -23.03 3.32 -7.64
N LYS A 264 -23.72 3.47 -8.78
CA LYS A 264 -25.11 3.09 -8.97
C LYS A 264 -25.23 2.05 -10.09
N GLY A 265 -26.26 1.22 -10.01
CA GLY A 265 -26.48 0.16 -11.00
C GLY A 265 -25.66 -1.11 -10.74
N LYS A 266 -25.65 -2.02 -11.72
CA LYS A 266 -25.00 -3.33 -11.60
C LYS A 266 -23.78 -3.43 -12.51
N ASN A 267 -22.71 -4.02 -11.99
CA ASN A 267 -21.51 -4.48 -12.71
C ASN A 267 -20.55 -3.39 -13.17
N ILE A 268 -20.11 -2.52 -12.25
CA ILE A 268 -19.01 -1.58 -12.57
C ILE A 268 -17.68 -2.28 -12.40
N ALA A 269 -16.88 -2.30 -13.47
CA ALA A 269 -15.54 -2.83 -13.44
C ALA A 269 -14.54 -1.73 -13.05
N PHE A 270 -13.93 -1.89 -11.88
CA PHE A 270 -12.83 -1.07 -11.42
C PHE A 270 -11.52 -1.79 -11.68
N TYR A 271 -10.59 -1.06 -12.25
CA TYR A 271 -9.30 -1.55 -12.60
C TYR A 271 -8.26 -0.67 -11.92
N VAL A 272 -7.36 -1.31 -11.17
CA VAL A 272 -6.27 -0.60 -10.50
C VAL A 272 -4.95 -1.20 -10.92
N GLY A 273 -4.02 -0.34 -11.33
CA GLY A 273 -2.61 -0.67 -11.53
C GLY A 273 -1.71 0.23 -10.71
N ALA A 274 -0.48 -0.21 -10.47
CA ALA A 274 0.57 0.60 -9.86
C ALA A 274 1.93 0.25 -10.48
N SER A 275 2.60 1.22 -11.12
CA SER A 275 3.87 1.01 -11.84
C SER A 275 5.09 1.50 -11.04
N GLY A 276 6.20 0.75 -11.12
CA GLY A 276 7.53 1.06 -10.58
C GLY A 276 8.54 -0.05 -10.92
N TRP A 277 9.81 0.29 -11.13
CA TRP A 277 10.78 -0.57 -11.83
C TRP A 277 11.16 -1.88 -11.14
N ALA A 278 11.13 -2.93 -11.97
CA ALA A 278 11.79 -4.23 -11.87
C ALA A 278 11.33 -5.16 -10.72
N SER A 279 10.55 -6.19 -11.09
CA SER A 279 10.53 -7.43 -10.33
C SER A 279 10.15 -8.64 -11.19
N VAL A 280 10.38 -9.81 -10.60
CA VAL A 280 10.44 -11.14 -11.21
C VAL A 280 9.02 -11.67 -11.44
N PRO A 281 8.73 -12.30 -12.60
CA PRO A 281 7.39 -12.79 -12.88
C PRO A 281 6.86 -13.77 -11.83
N GLY A 282 5.66 -13.51 -11.29
CA GLY A 282 4.92 -14.46 -10.44
C GLY A 282 4.96 -14.24 -8.92
N GLU A 283 5.54 -13.14 -8.41
CA GLU A 283 5.42 -12.75 -7.00
C GLU A 283 4.27 -11.74 -6.77
N HIS A 284 3.54 -11.91 -5.66
CA HIS A 284 2.56 -10.92 -5.22
C HIS A 284 3.31 -9.65 -4.76
N SER A 285 2.77 -8.47 -5.08
CA SER A 285 3.32 -7.24 -4.48
C SER A 285 2.96 -7.19 -3.00
N GLU A 286 3.74 -6.47 -2.19
CA GLU A 286 3.38 -6.16 -0.79
C GLU A 286 2.19 -5.17 -0.68
N ARG A 287 1.50 -4.89 -1.79
CA ARG A 287 0.44 -3.89 -1.89
C ARG A 287 -0.91 -4.58 -1.80
N MET A 288 -1.74 -4.12 -0.89
CA MET A 288 -3.09 -4.63 -0.69
C MET A 288 -4.10 -3.59 -1.19
N VAL A 289 -5.09 -4.03 -1.96
CA VAL A 289 -6.29 -3.24 -2.23
C VAL A 289 -7.41 -3.78 -1.36
N ASP A 290 -7.98 -2.91 -0.52
CA ASP A 290 -9.28 -3.11 0.10
C ASP A 290 -10.33 -2.41 -0.78
N TRP A 291 -11.20 -3.19 -1.41
CA TRP A 291 -12.22 -2.67 -2.33
C TRP A 291 -13.39 -1.99 -1.61
N GLY A 292 -13.41 -1.98 -0.27
CA GLY A 292 -14.44 -1.31 0.51
C GLY A 292 -15.79 -2.05 0.52
N ASP A 293 -15.85 -3.26 -0.06
CA ASP A 293 -17.00 -4.17 -0.03
C ASP A 293 -16.75 -5.45 0.80
N GLY A 294 -15.63 -5.46 1.54
CA GLY A 294 -15.16 -6.59 2.34
C GLY A 294 -14.18 -7.51 1.62
N LYS A 295 -13.96 -7.34 0.30
CA LYS A 295 -12.91 -8.06 -0.43
C LYS A 295 -11.60 -7.29 -0.36
N ARG A 296 -10.52 -8.03 -0.10
CA ARG A 296 -9.15 -7.52 -0.03
C ARG A 296 -8.25 -8.45 -0.83
N GLU A 297 -7.43 -7.89 -1.69
CA GLU A 297 -6.56 -8.65 -2.60
C GLU A 297 -5.21 -7.96 -2.76
N TYR A 298 -4.14 -8.75 -2.84
CA TYR A 298 -2.81 -8.24 -3.16
C TYR A 298 -2.72 -7.91 -4.65
N LEU A 299 -2.17 -6.74 -4.98
CA LEU A 299 -1.89 -6.36 -6.37
C LEU A 299 -0.83 -7.31 -6.97
N LEU A 300 -1.07 -7.78 -8.18
CA LEU A 300 -0.11 -8.58 -8.93
C LEU A 300 1.00 -7.65 -9.47
N GLN A 301 2.28 -8.01 -9.27
CA GLN A 301 3.41 -7.22 -9.75
C GLN A 301 3.43 -7.06 -11.28
N ASP A 302 2.97 -8.08 -12.03
CA ASP A 302 2.98 -8.11 -13.49
C ASP A 302 1.66 -7.69 -14.15
N ALA A 303 0.59 -7.50 -13.37
CA ALA A 303 -0.70 -7.13 -13.95
C ALA A 303 -0.73 -5.63 -14.23
N LEU A 304 -0.95 -5.27 -15.50
CA LEU A 304 -1.18 -3.88 -15.90
C LEU A 304 -2.35 -3.25 -15.13
N LEU A 305 -3.40 -4.04 -14.86
CA LEU A 305 -4.61 -3.65 -14.14
C LEU A 305 -5.25 -4.88 -13.46
N GLN A 306 -5.57 -4.79 -12.17
CA GLN A 306 -6.40 -5.76 -11.45
C GLN A 306 -7.86 -5.30 -11.42
N GLN A 307 -8.78 -6.22 -11.72
CA GLN A 307 -10.19 -5.92 -11.90
C GLN A 307 -11.04 -6.33 -10.70
N HIS A 308 -12.01 -5.49 -10.33
CA HIS A 308 -13.03 -5.76 -9.32
C HIS A 308 -14.41 -5.27 -9.77
N TYR A 309 -15.47 -5.97 -9.34
CA TYR A 309 -16.84 -5.66 -9.75
C TYR A 309 -17.73 -5.30 -8.56
N TYR A 310 -18.38 -4.15 -8.65
CA TYR A 310 -19.41 -3.75 -7.68
C TYR A 310 -20.82 -4.10 -8.19
N GLY A 311 -21.55 -4.84 -7.36
CA GLY A 311 -22.90 -5.33 -7.68
C GLY A 311 -24.04 -4.63 -6.92
N LYS A 312 -23.74 -3.59 -6.12
CA LYS A 312 -24.71 -2.88 -5.29
C LYS A 312 -24.47 -1.37 -5.35
N ASP A 313 -25.56 -0.61 -5.29
CA ASP A 313 -25.52 0.83 -5.11
C ASP A 313 -24.92 1.15 -3.74
N SER A 314 -23.76 1.78 -3.71
CA SER A 314 -23.10 2.21 -2.49
C SER A 314 -22.00 3.23 -2.78
N LEU A 315 -21.63 3.96 -1.73
CA LEU A 315 -20.31 4.58 -1.68
C LEU A 315 -19.31 3.49 -1.29
N TYR A 316 -18.28 3.32 -2.12
CA TYR A 316 -17.16 2.44 -1.85
C TYR A 316 -15.92 3.28 -1.53
N GLU A 317 -15.23 2.93 -0.45
CA GLU A 317 -13.93 3.50 -0.10
C GLU A 317 -12.84 2.48 -0.43
N ILE A 318 -12.24 2.64 -1.61
CA ILE A 318 -11.15 1.80 -2.09
C ILE A 318 -9.88 2.27 -1.40
N ARG A 319 -9.23 1.38 -0.64
CA ARG A 319 -8.00 1.70 0.11
C ARG A 319 -6.82 0.95 -0.49
N PHE A 320 -5.75 1.69 -0.73
CA PHE A 320 -4.46 1.17 -1.14
C PHE A 320 -3.54 1.21 0.05
N CYS A 321 -3.08 0.02 0.45
CA CYS A 321 -2.18 -0.18 1.57
C CYS A 321 -0.85 -0.74 1.06
N GLY A 322 0.22 -0.48 1.81
CA GLY A 322 1.59 -0.58 1.33
C GLY A 322 2.10 0.77 0.77
N PRO A 323 3.34 0.83 0.25
CA PRO A 323 3.95 2.06 -0.24
C PRO A 323 3.11 2.72 -1.34
N ALA A 324 2.52 3.88 -1.09
CA ALA A 324 1.99 4.71 -2.17
C ALA A 324 3.04 5.67 -2.74
N ALA A 325 4.03 6.07 -1.93
CA ALA A 325 4.97 7.14 -2.29
C ALA A 325 5.86 6.84 -3.52
N GLU A 326 6.15 5.56 -3.74
CA GLU A 326 7.05 5.06 -4.78
C GLU A 326 6.37 4.80 -6.14
N TYR A 327 5.03 4.69 -6.17
CA TYR A 327 4.32 4.19 -7.34
C TYR A 327 3.31 5.18 -7.89
N GLN A 328 3.26 5.24 -9.21
CA GLN A 328 2.20 5.93 -9.93
C GLN A 328 0.93 5.07 -9.88
N LEU A 329 -0.19 5.65 -9.44
CA LEU A 329 -1.47 4.97 -9.44
C LEU A 329 -2.18 5.13 -10.78
N PHE A 330 -2.81 4.05 -11.24
CA PHE A 330 -3.61 3.98 -12.45
C PHE A 330 -5.01 3.53 -12.06
N TYR A 331 -5.99 4.37 -12.36
CA TYR A 331 -7.39 4.02 -12.16
C TYR A 331 -8.08 3.95 -13.51
N PHE A 332 -8.73 2.82 -13.77
CA PHE A 332 -9.65 2.69 -14.89
C PHE A 332 -11.03 2.29 -14.37
N ILE A 333 -12.01 3.11 -14.71
CA ILE A 333 -13.41 2.92 -14.40
C ILE A 333 -14.09 2.61 -15.74
N GLY A 334 -14.43 1.34 -15.92
CA GLY A 334 -15.08 0.83 -17.12
C GLY A 334 -16.53 0.42 -16.84
N GLU A 335 -17.43 0.91 -17.69
CA GLU A 335 -18.84 0.52 -17.82
C GLU A 335 -19.66 0.57 -16.52
N GLY A 336 -20.42 1.65 -16.31
CA GLY A 336 -21.49 1.70 -15.30
C GLY A 336 -21.78 3.10 -14.77
N ASP A 337 -22.89 3.25 -14.03
CA ASP A 337 -23.33 4.53 -13.48
C ASP A 337 -22.47 4.93 -12.26
N VAL A 338 -21.17 5.17 -12.46
CA VAL A 338 -20.38 5.94 -11.49
C VAL A 338 -20.90 7.37 -11.51
N VAL A 339 -21.38 7.82 -10.36
CA VAL A 339 -22.02 9.14 -10.21
C VAL A 339 -21.08 10.15 -9.54
N ALA A 340 -20.13 9.67 -8.73
CA ALA A 340 -19.12 10.53 -8.12
C ALA A 340 -17.82 9.77 -7.89
N VAL A 341 -16.70 10.47 -8.07
CA VAL A 341 -15.36 9.99 -7.75
C VAL A 341 -14.64 11.05 -6.93
N ASP A 342 -14.02 10.65 -5.84
CA ASP A 342 -13.12 11.48 -5.02
C ASP A 342 -11.74 10.82 -4.98
N ALA A 343 -10.81 11.41 -5.71
CA ALA A 343 -9.39 11.01 -5.76
C ALA A 343 -8.49 11.93 -4.92
N SER A 344 -9.05 12.77 -4.04
CA SER A 344 -8.31 13.84 -3.34
C SER A 344 -7.22 13.35 -2.39
N LYS A 345 -7.25 12.06 -2.00
CA LYS A 345 -6.21 11.41 -1.19
C LYS A 345 -5.20 10.62 -2.02
N SER A 346 -5.36 10.55 -3.33
CA SER A 346 -4.46 9.84 -4.26
C SER A 346 -3.42 10.78 -4.87
N SER A 347 -2.55 11.39 -4.05
CA SER A 347 -1.57 12.40 -4.49
C SER A 347 -0.58 11.91 -5.56
N LYS A 348 -0.41 10.57 -5.67
CA LYS A 348 0.45 9.86 -6.63
C LYS A 348 -0.30 9.32 -7.86
N LEU A 349 -1.57 9.69 -8.03
CA LEU A 349 -2.35 9.35 -9.23
C LEU A 349 -1.70 9.96 -10.47
N ALA A 350 -1.21 9.11 -11.36
CA ALA A 350 -0.58 9.52 -12.61
C ALA A 350 -1.52 9.37 -13.81
N THR A 351 -2.43 8.38 -13.76
CA THR A 351 -3.34 8.11 -14.86
C THR A 351 -4.74 7.80 -14.37
N PHE A 352 -5.72 8.51 -14.93
CA PHE A 352 -7.13 8.31 -14.64
C PHE A 352 -7.94 8.17 -15.92
N TYR A 353 -8.62 7.04 -16.04
CA TYR A 353 -9.57 6.74 -17.10
C TYR A 353 -10.95 6.54 -16.48
N CYS A 354 -11.96 7.26 -16.98
CA CYS A 354 -13.34 7.09 -16.56
C CYS A 354 -14.26 7.17 -17.76
N PHE A 355 -14.83 6.01 -18.14
CA PHE A 355 -15.64 5.89 -19.34
C PHE A 355 -17.07 5.51 -19.00
N TYR A 356 -18.00 5.92 -19.86
CA TYR A 356 -19.41 5.53 -19.79
C TYR A 356 -20.00 5.73 -18.39
N SER A 357 -19.79 6.92 -17.83
CA SER A 357 -20.14 7.26 -16.44
C SER A 357 -21.07 8.47 -16.39
N SER A 358 -21.72 8.66 -15.24
CA SER A 358 -22.73 9.70 -15.00
C SER A 358 -22.22 10.76 -14.01
N VAL A 359 -20.91 10.99 -13.96
CA VAL A 359 -20.28 11.96 -13.06
C VAL A 359 -20.55 13.40 -13.54
N GLU A 360 -21.04 14.26 -12.65
CA GLU A 360 -21.39 15.65 -12.97
C GLU A 360 -20.19 16.61 -12.87
N SER A 361 -19.26 16.32 -11.95
CA SER A 361 -18.10 17.16 -11.66
C SER A 361 -16.89 16.31 -11.27
N LEU A 362 -15.71 16.66 -11.80
CA LEU A 362 -14.44 16.04 -11.42
C LEU A 362 -13.42 17.10 -11.00
N ASP A 363 -12.74 16.87 -9.88
CA ASP A 363 -11.70 17.74 -9.35
C ASP A 363 -10.41 16.95 -9.09
N PHE A 364 -9.37 17.28 -9.86
CA PHE A 364 -8.04 16.67 -9.76
C PHE A 364 -6.99 17.64 -9.19
N SER A 365 -7.41 18.72 -8.54
CA SER A 365 -6.50 19.72 -7.94
C SER A 365 -5.57 19.17 -6.85
N HIS A 366 -5.86 17.99 -6.31
CA HIS A 366 -5.05 17.31 -5.29
C HIS A 366 -4.16 16.19 -5.86
N ASN A 367 -4.08 16.07 -7.20
CA ASN A 367 -3.36 15.01 -7.90
C ASN A 367 -2.20 15.59 -8.74
N PRO A 368 -1.19 16.23 -8.14
CA PRO A 368 -0.14 16.97 -8.87
C PRO A 368 0.70 16.10 -9.81
N GLU A 369 0.69 14.78 -9.62
CA GLU A 369 1.39 13.79 -10.43
C GLU A 369 0.61 13.32 -11.67
N LEU A 370 -0.61 13.82 -11.90
CA LEU A 370 -1.46 13.39 -13.02
C LEU A 370 -0.84 13.77 -14.38
N GLU A 371 -0.58 12.76 -15.21
CA GLU A 371 0.01 12.86 -16.56
C GLU A 371 -1.03 12.58 -17.65
N ILE A 372 -1.95 11.65 -17.40
CA ILE A 372 -2.99 11.23 -18.36
C ILE A 372 -4.36 11.28 -17.69
N LEU A 373 -5.28 12.03 -18.29
CA LEU A 373 -6.68 12.07 -17.91
C LEU A 373 -7.55 11.82 -19.15
N SER A 374 -8.35 10.76 -19.14
CA SER A 374 -9.28 10.47 -20.23
C SER A 374 -10.67 10.14 -19.72
N LEU A 375 -11.64 10.94 -20.18
CA LEU A 375 -13.03 10.99 -19.75
C LEU A 375 -13.93 10.86 -20.98
N ARG A 376 -14.15 9.63 -21.45
CA ARG A 376 -14.91 9.35 -22.67
C ARG A 376 -16.34 8.95 -22.37
N HIS A 377 -17.31 9.49 -23.11
CA HIS A 377 -18.73 9.21 -22.91
C HIS A 377 -19.18 9.50 -21.47
N VAL A 378 -18.98 10.74 -21.01
CA VAL A 378 -19.41 11.20 -19.68
C VAL A 378 -20.39 12.37 -19.85
N PRO A 379 -21.63 12.11 -20.33
CA PRO A 379 -22.52 13.14 -20.85
C PRO A 379 -23.07 14.09 -19.78
N GLN A 380 -22.97 13.75 -18.49
CA GLN A 380 -23.39 14.61 -17.39
C GLN A 380 -22.27 15.53 -16.87
N LEU A 381 -21.03 15.33 -17.32
CA LEU A 381 -19.88 16.09 -16.83
C LEU A 381 -19.94 17.51 -17.34
N THR A 382 -20.12 18.47 -16.43
CA THR A 382 -20.19 19.91 -16.73
C THR A 382 -19.01 20.70 -16.17
N TYR A 383 -18.31 20.13 -15.17
CA TYR A 383 -17.19 20.77 -14.50
C TYR A 383 -15.98 19.83 -14.40
N LEU A 384 -14.82 20.35 -14.80
CA LEU A 384 -13.54 19.67 -14.66
C LEU A 384 -12.48 20.65 -14.13
N ASN A 385 -11.87 20.34 -12.98
CA ASN A 385 -10.75 21.09 -12.44
C ASN A 385 -9.44 20.33 -12.63
N VAL A 386 -8.58 20.84 -13.52
CA VAL A 386 -7.22 20.32 -13.76
C VAL A 386 -6.12 21.34 -13.44
N SER A 387 -6.45 22.38 -12.66
CA SER A 387 -5.62 23.57 -12.48
C SER A 387 -4.28 23.33 -11.77
N GLN A 388 -4.12 22.22 -11.04
CA GLN A 388 -2.87 21.86 -10.35
C GLN A 388 -2.08 20.75 -11.04
N ASN A 389 -2.58 20.22 -12.17
CA ASN A 389 -1.97 19.09 -12.89
C ASN A 389 -0.94 19.61 -13.90
N VAL A 390 0.13 20.23 -13.42
CA VAL A 390 1.19 20.81 -14.27
C VAL A 390 1.94 19.75 -15.09
N LYS A 391 1.88 18.48 -14.68
CA LYS A 391 2.47 17.33 -15.39
C LYS A 391 1.56 16.72 -16.45
N LEU A 392 0.32 17.20 -16.57
CA LEU A 392 -0.67 16.65 -17.51
C LEU A 392 -0.18 16.79 -18.96
N GLN A 393 -0.02 15.66 -19.65
CA GLN A 393 0.43 15.55 -21.04
C GLN A 393 -0.72 15.21 -21.97
N THR A 394 -1.68 14.40 -21.51
CA THR A 394 -2.85 13.99 -22.30
C THR A 394 -4.14 14.29 -21.55
N LEU A 395 -5.04 15.02 -22.21
CA LEU A 395 -6.38 15.31 -21.71
C LEU A 395 -7.42 14.94 -22.76
N GLU A 396 -8.30 14.02 -22.42
CA GLU A 396 -9.48 13.66 -23.21
C GLU A 396 -10.74 13.86 -22.38
N PHE A 397 -11.74 14.56 -22.92
CA PHE A 397 -13.08 14.69 -22.34
C PHE A 397 -14.19 14.61 -23.40
N SER A 398 -13.99 13.77 -24.41
CA SER A 398 -14.93 13.59 -25.51
C SER A 398 -16.31 13.14 -25.04
N GLU A 399 -17.35 13.66 -25.71
CA GLU A 399 -18.76 13.37 -25.41
C GLU A 399 -19.13 13.72 -23.96
N SER A 400 -18.69 14.90 -23.52
CA SER A 400 -19.06 15.51 -22.24
C SER A 400 -19.89 16.77 -22.45
N ASN A 401 -20.47 17.31 -21.38
CA ASN A 401 -21.23 18.56 -21.41
C ASN A 401 -20.40 19.76 -20.87
N ILE A 402 -19.07 19.68 -21.01
CA ILE A 402 -18.16 20.74 -20.59
C ILE A 402 -18.25 21.91 -21.57
N SER A 403 -18.68 23.07 -21.07
CA SER A 403 -18.76 24.31 -21.87
C SER A 403 -17.51 25.20 -21.77
N THR A 404 -16.73 25.04 -20.70
CA THR A 404 -15.51 25.80 -20.40
C THR A 404 -14.57 24.97 -19.53
N VAL A 405 -13.26 25.08 -19.76
CA VAL A 405 -12.22 24.47 -18.91
C VAL A 405 -11.00 25.40 -18.86
N ASP A 406 -10.40 25.56 -17.69
CA ASP A 406 -9.16 26.33 -17.52
C ASP A 406 -7.95 25.41 -17.68
N LEU A 407 -7.22 25.59 -18.78
CA LEU A 407 -5.99 24.85 -19.09
C LEU A 407 -4.72 25.71 -18.93
N SER A 408 -4.82 26.91 -18.35
CA SER A 408 -3.75 27.91 -18.30
C SER A 408 -2.49 27.46 -17.57
N ARG A 409 -2.61 26.47 -16.67
CA ARG A 409 -1.51 25.88 -15.89
C ARG A 409 -1.02 24.53 -16.41
N ASN A 410 -1.72 23.91 -17.37
CA ASN A 410 -1.34 22.62 -17.96
C ASN A 410 -0.32 22.85 -19.09
N VAL A 411 0.80 23.49 -18.77
CA VAL A 411 1.83 23.93 -19.73
C VAL A 411 2.57 22.77 -20.40
N ASN A 412 2.47 21.57 -19.85
CA ASN A 412 3.04 20.34 -20.42
C ASN A 412 2.06 19.55 -21.29
N LEU A 413 0.86 20.07 -21.55
CA LEU A 413 -0.15 19.37 -22.35
C LEU A 413 0.31 19.24 -23.80
N GLU A 414 0.29 18.01 -24.32
CA GLU A 414 0.73 17.62 -25.66
C GLU A 414 -0.45 17.18 -26.54
N ASN A 415 -1.40 16.44 -25.95
CA ASN A 415 -2.57 15.90 -26.63
C ASN A 415 -3.86 16.36 -25.95
N LEU A 416 -4.76 16.97 -26.73
CA LEU A 416 -6.06 17.42 -26.26
C LEU A 416 -7.19 16.88 -27.15
N ILE A 417 -8.09 16.10 -26.56
CA ILE A 417 -9.22 15.50 -27.28
C ILE A 417 -10.51 15.97 -26.60
N LEU A 418 -11.32 16.74 -27.31
CA LEU A 418 -12.54 17.35 -26.78
C LEU A 418 -13.74 17.20 -27.74
N SER A 419 -13.72 16.17 -28.57
CA SER A 419 -14.75 15.96 -29.59
C SER A 419 -16.15 15.87 -28.96
N ASP A 420 -17.16 16.34 -29.68
CA ASP A 420 -18.56 16.26 -29.28
C ASP A 420 -18.84 16.88 -27.89
N SER A 421 -18.12 17.95 -27.54
CA SER A 421 -18.31 18.72 -26.30
C SER A 421 -18.73 20.17 -26.63
N PRO A 422 -19.70 20.76 -25.91
CA PRO A 422 -20.28 22.06 -26.25
C PRO A 422 -19.42 23.24 -25.77
N ILE A 423 -18.13 23.21 -26.09
CA ILE A 423 -17.18 24.25 -25.71
C ILE A 423 -17.62 25.59 -26.30
N SER A 424 -17.71 26.61 -25.44
CA SER A 424 -18.07 27.98 -25.84
C SER A 424 -16.83 28.85 -26.00
N TYR A 425 -15.82 28.61 -25.17
CA TYR A 425 -14.55 29.32 -25.15
C TYR A 425 -13.45 28.40 -24.62
N LEU A 426 -12.27 28.51 -25.23
CA LEU A 426 -11.06 27.83 -24.78
C LEU A 426 -9.85 28.69 -25.13
N ASP A 427 -9.01 28.97 -24.13
CA ASP A 427 -7.71 29.62 -24.32
C ASP A 427 -6.60 28.57 -24.22
N LEU A 428 -5.77 28.48 -25.27
CA LEU A 428 -4.67 27.51 -25.39
C LEU A 428 -3.30 28.19 -25.51
N LYS A 429 -3.22 29.52 -25.32
CA LYS A 429 -1.98 30.29 -25.56
C LYS A 429 -0.80 29.81 -24.72
N ASN A 430 -1.06 29.32 -23.51
CA ASN A 430 -0.02 28.87 -22.58
C ASN A 430 0.38 27.40 -22.79
N ASN A 431 -0.37 26.65 -23.60
CA ASN A 431 -0.16 25.21 -23.81
C ASN A 431 0.80 24.98 -24.99
N THR A 432 1.99 25.56 -24.94
CA THR A 432 2.94 25.62 -26.06
C THR A 432 3.54 24.27 -26.47
N LYS A 433 3.29 23.20 -25.70
CA LYS A 433 3.68 21.83 -26.03
C LYS A 433 2.62 21.06 -26.81
N LEU A 434 1.44 21.64 -27.03
CA LEU A 434 0.38 20.97 -27.78
C LEU A 434 0.85 20.65 -29.20
N VAL A 435 0.71 19.38 -29.57
CA VAL A 435 0.99 18.84 -30.91
C VAL A 435 -0.23 18.19 -31.54
N PHE A 436 -1.25 17.85 -30.74
CA PHE A 436 -2.47 17.24 -31.24
C PHE A 436 -3.71 17.81 -30.58
N ILE A 437 -4.68 18.23 -31.39
CA ILE A 437 -6.01 18.64 -30.94
C ILE A 437 -7.07 17.93 -31.78
N ASN A 438 -7.98 17.16 -31.15
CA ASN A 438 -9.25 16.77 -31.76
C ASN A 438 -10.37 17.67 -31.23
N ALA A 439 -10.93 18.50 -32.11
CA ALA A 439 -12.03 19.42 -31.84
C ALA A 439 -13.22 19.20 -32.80
N GLU A 440 -13.50 17.94 -33.14
CA GLU A 440 -14.69 17.56 -33.92
C GLU A 440 -15.98 17.91 -33.17
N ASN A 441 -16.97 18.47 -33.87
CA ASN A 441 -18.31 18.79 -33.33
C ASN A 441 -18.36 19.68 -32.08
N VAL A 442 -17.36 20.53 -31.85
CA VAL A 442 -17.30 21.44 -30.68
C VAL A 442 -18.21 22.68 -30.79
N GLY A 443 -19.03 22.76 -31.84
CA GLY A 443 -19.97 23.85 -32.06
C GLY A 443 -19.33 25.25 -32.17
N ALA A 444 -19.90 26.23 -31.46
CA ALA A 444 -19.48 27.63 -31.56
C ALA A 444 -18.07 27.90 -31.01
N GLY A 445 -17.53 27.04 -30.15
CA GLY A 445 -16.21 27.20 -29.54
C GLY A 445 -15.05 27.03 -30.51
N LEU A 446 -15.26 26.42 -31.68
CA LEU A 446 -14.20 26.18 -32.66
C LEU A 446 -13.43 27.46 -33.02
N LYS A 447 -14.15 28.58 -33.19
CA LYS A 447 -13.52 29.87 -33.46
C LYS A 447 -12.58 30.31 -32.33
N SER A 448 -13.01 30.14 -31.07
CA SER A 448 -12.17 30.48 -29.90
C SER A 448 -10.91 29.62 -29.87
N ILE A 449 -11.04 28.31 -30.13
CA ILE A 449 -9.90 27.38 -30.12
C ILE A 449 -8.86 27.84 -31.13
N VAL A 450 -9.27 28.05 -32.39
CA VAL A 450 -8.37 28.48 -33.49
C VAL A 450 -7.72 29.84 -33.19
N ASP A 451 -8.51 30.80 -32.70
CA ASP A 451 -8.01 32.14 -32.35
C ASP A 451 -6.97 32.10 -31.20
N ASN A 452 -7.09 31.14 -30.29
CA ASN A 452 -6.21 31.00 -29.12
C ASN A 452 -5.19 29.84 -29.20
N LEU A 453 -5.03 29.18 -30.36
CA LEU A 453 -3.95 28.21 -30.57
C LEU A 453 -2.58 28.78 -30.17
N PRO A 454 -1.69 27.97 -29.56
CA PRO A 454 -0.31 28.37 -29.31
C PRO A 454 0.50 28.38 -30.62
N TYR A 455 1.62 29.09 -30.63
CA TYR A 455 2.59 29.00 -31.71
C TYR A 455 3.45 27.75 -31.52
N VAL A 456 3.52 26.89 -32.55
CA VAL A 456 4.33 25.67 -32.51
C VAL A 456 5.65 25.92 -33.27
N PRO A 457 6.81 25.52 -32.73
CA PRO A 457 8.09 25.60 -33.46
C PRO A 457 8.00 24.84 -34.79
N VAL A 458 8.60 25.39 -35.87
CA VAL A 458 8.52 24.84 -37.24
C VAL A 458 9.06 23.39 -37.33
N GLU A 459 9.91 22.98 -36.39
CA GLU A 459 10.50 21.64 -36.32
C GLU A 459 9.55 20.59 -35.71
N ALA A 460 8.44 21.01 -35.11
CA ALA A 460 7.42 20.13 -34.53
C ALA A 460 6.22 20.00 -35.48
N GLU A 461 5.79 18.77 -35.74
CA GLU A 461 4.53 18.48 -36.45
C GLU A 461 3.36 18.66 -35.46
N ALA A 462 2.44 19.58 -35.75
CA ALA A 462 1.25 19.81 -34.94
C ALA A 462 -0.04 19.79 -35.78
N ASP A 463 -0.96 18.92 -35.38
CA ASP A 463 -2.18 18.62 -36.11
C ASP A 463 -3.43 19.00 -35.31
N ILE A 464 -4.38 19.68 -35.96
CA ILE A 464 -5.72 19.92 -35.42
C ILE A 464 -6.78 19.31 -36.32
N TRP A 465 -7.61 18.46 -35.74
CA TRP A 465 -8.70 17.77 -36.42
C TRP A 465 -10.01 18.48 -36.12
N VAL A 466 -10.72 18.85 -37.18
CA VAL A 466 -11.96 19.62 -37.10
C VAL A 466 -12.98 19.04 -38.06
N ARG A 467 -14.22 18.90 -37.60
CA ARG A 467 -15.36 18.64 -38.48
C ARG A 467 -16.06 19.96 -38.76
N VAL A 468 -16.13 20.36 -40.03
CA VAL A 468 -16.80 21.60 -40.45
C VAL A 468 -17.60 21.33 -41.73
N GLU A 469 -18.88 21.68 -41.72
CA GLU A 469 -19.78 21.53 -42.89
C GLU A 469 -19.36 22.38 -44.10
N ALA A 470 -18.63 23.48 -43.87
CA ALA A 470 -18.06 24.32 -44.91
C ALA A 470 -16.59 24.61 -44.61
N ILE A 471 -15.69 24.24 -45.53
CA ILE A 471 -14.26 24.58 -45.45
C ILE A 471 -14.15 26.10 -45.40
N ALA A 472 -13.93 26.65 -44.21
CA ALA A 472 -13.58 28.04 -44.07
C ALA A 472 -12.07 28.13 -44.29
N ASN A 473 -11.64 28.56 -45.48
CA ASN A 473 -10.22 28.87 -45.77
C ASN A 473 -9.59 29.71 -44.64
N SER A 474 -10.39 30.57 -44.01
CA SER A 474 -10.00 31.38 -42.85
C SER A 474 -9.59 30.57 -41.60
N ILE A 475 -10.08 29.36 -41.38
CA ILE A 475 -9.63 28.47 -40.31
C ILE A 475 -8.26 27.90 -40.67
N GLN A 476 -8.13 27.34 -41.87
CA GLN A 476 -6.84 26.78 -42.33
C GLN A 476 -5.73 27.83 -42.30
N ASP A 477 -5.99 29.05 -42.75
CA ASP A 477 -5.02 30.14 -42.77
C ASP A 477 -4.58 30.55 -41.36
N LYS A 478 -5.51 30.59 -40.39
CA LYS A 478 -5.20 30.88 -38.98
C LYS A 478 -4.38 29.77 -38.33
N CYS A 479 -4.69 28.51 -38.62
CA CYS A 479 -3.90 27.38 -38.16
C CYS A 479 -2.47 27.45 -38.72
N ARG A 480 -2.33 27.64 -40.04
CA ARG A 480 -1.03 27.73 -40.71
C ARG A 480 -0.18 28.89 -40.21
N PHE A 481 -0.78 30.05 -39.89
CA PHE A 481 -0.05 31.18 -39.29
C PHE A 481 0.64 30.84 -37.96
N LYS A 482 0.15 29.81 -37.27
CA LYS A 482 0.70 29.31 -35.99
C LYS A 482 1.42 27.96 -36.13
N ASN A 483 1.71 27.54 -37.36
CA ASN A 483 2.31 26.25 -37.73
C ASN A 483 1.46 25.01 -37.37
N TRP A 484 0.13 25.14 -37.44
CA TRP A 484 -0.79 24.02 -37.30
C TRP A 484 -1.33 23.56 -38.66
N GLU A 485 -1.42 22.24 -38.84
CA GLU A 485 -2.15 21.65 -39.96
C GLU A 485 -3.58 21.30 -39.55
N ALA A 486 -4.56 21.93 -40.20
CA ALA A 486 -5.97 21.60 -40.01
C ALA A 486 -6.41 20.48 -40.95
N THR A 487 -6.93 19.38 -40.40
CA THR A 487 -7.55 18.29 -41.15
C THR A 487 -9.07 18.38 -41.02
N PHE A 488 -9.77 18.33 -42.16
CA PHE A 488 -11.23 18.39 -42.23
C PHE A 488 -11.85 17.04 -42.57
N GLU A 489 -12.80 16.57 -41.77
CA GLU A 489 -13.60 15.40 -42.10
C GLU A 489 -14.81 15.80 -42.97
N LYS A 490 -14.98 15.18 -44.16
CA LYS A 490 -16.15 15.41 -45.05
C LYS A 490 -17.26 14.42 -44.73
N GLU A 491 -18.50 14.91 -44.61
CA GLU A 491 -19.68 14.06 -44.45
C GLU A 491 -19.78 13.01 -45.58
N ASN A 492 -20.12 11.77 -45.21
CA ASN A 492 -20.34 10.60 -46.08
C ASN A 492 -19.14 9.71 -46.45
N LYS A 493 -18.13 9.60 -45.59
CA LYS A 493 -17.36 8.36 -45.50
C LYS A 493 -17.39 7.82 -44.08
N ASN A 494 -18.29 6.86 -43.84
CA ASN A 494 -17.98 5.72 -42.97
C ASN A 494 -16.82 4.96 -43.63
N VAL A 495 -15.62 5.51 -43.53
CA VAL A 495 -14.39 4.78 -43.77
C VAL A 495 -13.75 4.72 -42.40
N LEU A 496 -13.67 3.50 -41.87
CA LEU A 496 -12.66 3.11 -40.92
C LEU A 496 -11.33 3.78 -41.33
N GLY A 497 -11.02 4.94 -40.75
CA GLY A 497 -9.77 5.65 -40.92
C GLY A 497 -8.61 4.97 -40.19
N ARG A 498 -8.67 3.65 -40.04
CA ARG A 498 -7.50 2.82 -39.78
C ARG A 498 -6.85 2.62 -41.14
N GLU A 499 -5.78 3.36 -41.44
CA GLU A 499 -4.61 2.83 -42.19
C GLU A 499 -3.53 3.86 -42.56
N ARG A 500 -3.65 5.17 -42.26
CA ARG A 500 -2.51 6.09 -42.48
C ARG A 500 -2.10 7.05 -41.36
N ILE A 501 -2.91 7.25 -40.32
CA ILE A 501 -2.53 8.04 -39.12
C ILE A 501 -2.90 7.27 -37.84
N VAL A 502 -2.80 5.94 -37.91
CA VAL A 502 -2.89 5.03 -36.75
C VAL A 502 -1.49 4.48 -36.40
N GLN A 503 -0.48 4.75 -37.23
CA GLN A 503 0.86 4.16 -37.09
C GLN A 503 1.95 5.09 -36.57
N LYS A 504 1.72 6.41 -36.40
CA LYS A 504 2.82 7.29 -35.98
C LYS A 504 2.78 7.83 -34.56
N ASN A 505 1.63 8.13 -33.94
CA ASN A 505 1.66 8.60 -32.53
C ASN A 505 0.42 8.32 -31.66
N SER A 506 -0.78 8.04 -32.20
CA SER A 506 -2.00 7.91 -31.37
C SER A 506 -2.18 6.57 -30.66
N LEU A 507 -1.51 5.49 -31.09
CA LEU A 507 -1.60 4.17 -30.44
C LEU A 507 -0.62 3.95 -29.29
N ASN A 508 0.38 4.83 -29.12
CA ASN A 508 1.38 4.68 -28.05
C ASN A 508 0.97 5.36 -26.73
N TYR A 509 -0.09 6.18 -26.71
CA TYR A 509 -0.50 6.96 -25.53
C TYR A 509 -1.81 6.49 -24.88
N MET A 510 -2.54 5.57 -25.49
CA MET A 510 -3.65 4.87 -24.83
C MET A 510 -3.14 3.50 -24.41
N LEU A 511 -3.03 3.24 -23.11
CA LEU A 511 -2.93 1.86 -22.64
C LEU A 511 -4.09 1.09 -23.30
N PRO A 512 -3.84 -0.03 -24.00
CA PRO A 512 -4.91 -0.82 -24.56
C PRO A 512 -5.84 -1.20 -23.41
N LEU A 513 -7.07 -0.71 -23.47
CA LEU A 513 -8.12 -1.16 -22.57
C LEU A 513 -8.14 -2.69 -22.63
N PRO A 514 -8.10 -3.38 -21.48
CA PRO A 514 -8.30 -4.82 -21.47
C PRO A 514 -9.62 -5.10 -22.20
N ARG A 515 -9.55 -5.94 -23.24
CA ARG A 515 -10.72 -6.40 -24.00
C ARG A 515 -11.63 -7.29 -23.18
#